data_AF-A0A3G1VUC7-F1
#
_entry.id   AF-A0A3G1VUC7-F1
#
_cell.length_a   1.000
_cell.length_b   1.000
_cell.length_c   1.000
_cell.angle_alpha   90.00
_cell.angle_beta   90.00
_cell.angle_gamma   90.00
#
_symmetry.space_group_name_H-M   'P 1'
#
loop_
_entity.id
_entity.type
_entity.pdbx_description
1 polymer ?
#
loop_
_entity_poly.entity_id
_entity_poly.type
_entity_poly.pdbx_seq_one_letter_code
_entity_poly.pdbx_strand_id
1 'polypeptide(L)'
;MEIRRACLLLIAFVFSYSSSADSEPVWRWECISGTCQKTRITNETRDSALSLPACQLFCGEYGRLWPQPTKEYYTGNYLLHLNLNSIDLNYPQDKKSTALANLAFRRFAQQLRGLVPSGKSTRGGRSLVVNAQVEDPDIIRLTYATDESYILKINELSDGRVNASITSNTFFGARHALETLSQLIIYDDIRNELQIVRDASISDSPVYPHRGLLLDTARNFIPIDAIKRSIDGMAASKMNIFHWHITDSHSFPFVSKSRPELTRLGAYSSSQVYTEDDVRDLIEYARVRGVKVLPEFDAPAHVGEGWQDTGYVACLNAQPWMDYCVEPPCGQFDPTKDGLYDVLEDIYGDMVDLFEPDVFHMGGDEVSNSCWNSTESIVSWMSTEKSWGRTATDFVKLWDYFQSKALERLYRKTSSNIPIIMWTSGLTESENVTAYLPNTTYIIQVWTTAFDLQIIELLQRGYRLILSNYDALYLDCGFGGWVQGGNNWCSPYKGWDVVYSNSPALIAGTYKEQVLGSEGALWTEQVDGASVDGRIWPRLAALAERLWAEPSTGWKAAEERMLIHRERLIGMGIAAEALQPQWCLQNEGDCPAPGRALESAAVKRV
;
A
#
# COMPACT_ATOMS: atom_id res chain seq x y z
N MET A 1 -10.47 -32.29 58.51
CA MET A 1 -11.13 -33.22 57.56
C MET A 1 -11.05 -32.55 56.20
N GLU A 2 -9.93 -32.76 55.52
CA GLU A 2 -9.60 -32.15 54.22
C GLU A 2 -10.42 -32.81 53.11
N ILE A 3 -11.10 -32.01 52.30
CA ILE A 3 -11.74 -32.48 51.07
C ILE A 3 -10.84 -32.06 49.91
N ARG A 4 -10.04 -33.02 49.44
CA ARG A 4 -9.27 -32.92 48.19
C ARG A 4 -10.23 -32.92 47.01
N ARG A 5 -10.29 -31.83 46.25
CA ARG A 5 -10.83 -31.82 44.88
C ARG A 5 -9.69 -32.08 43.91
N ALA A 6 -9.73 -33.25 43.26
CA ALA A 6 -8.83 -33.59 42.17
C ALA A 6 -9.29 -32.89 40.89
N CYS A 7 -8.45 -32.01 40.33
CA CYS A 7 -8.59 -31.53 38.96
C CYS A 7 -8.05 -32.60 38.00
N LEU A 8 -8.94 -33.19 37.20
CA LEU A 8 -8.58 -33.98 36.03
C LEU A 8 -8.18 -33.03 34.90
N LEU A 9 -6.87 -32.95 34.62
CA LEU A 9 -6.33 -32.35 33.40
C LEU A 9 -6.64 -33.29 32.22
N LEU A 10 -7.59 -32.89 31.37
CA LEU A 10 -7.78 -33.48 30.06
C LEU A 10 -6.72 -32.90 29.11
N ILE A 11 -5.62 -33.62 28.95
CA ILE A 11 -4.63 -33.34 27.91
C ILE A 11 -5.20 -33.89 26.60
N ALA A 12 -5.77 -33.01 25.78
CA ALA A 12 -6.13 -33.34 24.40
C ALA A 12 -4.84 -33.41 23.58
N PHE A 13 -4.29 -34.62 23.40
CA PHE A 13 -3.29 -34.88 22.37
C PHE A 13 -3.97 -34.78 21.01
N VAL A 14 -3.85 -33.62 20.35
CA VAL A 14 -4.13 -33.49 18.92
C VAL A 14 -2.96 -34.18 18.20
N PHE A 15 -3.14 -35.45 17.87
CA PHE A 15 -2.27 -36.14 16.92
C PHE A 15 -2.49 -35.51 15.54
N SER A 16 -1.62 -34.57 15.16
CA SER A 16 -1.46 -34.15 13.77
C SER A 16 -0.79 -35.31 13.03
N TYR A 17 -1.59 -36.12 12.34
CA TYR A 17 -1.08 -37.06 11.35
C TYR A 17 -0.57 -36.25 10.14
N SER A 18 0.71 -35.87 10.15
CA SER A 18 1.40 -35.44 8.92
C SER A 18 2.09 -36.67 8.30
N SER A 19 1.33 -37.50 7.59
CA SER A 19 1.96 -38.37 6.60
C SER A 19 2.18 -37.55 5.34
N SER A 20 3.31 -36.83 5.25
CA SER A 20 3.81 -36.45 3.92
C SER A 20 4.22 -37.76 3.26
N ALA A 21 3.36 -38.30 2.39
CA ALA A 21 3.82 -39.31 1.46
C ALA A 21 4.92 -38.62 0.62
N ASP A 22 6.18 -38.95 0.89
CA ASP A 22 7.32 -38.59 0.04
C ASP A 22 7.18 -39.36 -1.28
N SER A 23 6.17 -39.02 -2.07
CA SER A 23 6.05 -39.48 -3.44
C SER A 23 7.10 -38.74 -4.26
N GLU A 24 7.92 -39.48 -5.01
CA GLU A 24 8.84 -38.87 -5.98
C GLU A 24 8.07 -37.85 -6.86
N PRO A 25 8.66 -36.68 -7.16
CA PRO A 25 8.09 -35.74 -8.12
C PRO A 25 7.76 -36.47 -9.44
N VAL A 26 6.53 -36.32 -9.93
CA VAL A 26 6.08 -36.99 -11.17
C VAL A 26 5.90 -36.04 -12.35
N TRP A 27 5.93 -34.73 -12.08
CA TRP A 27 5.69 -33.67 -13.06
C TRP A 27 6.93 -32.82 -13.25
N ARG A 28 7.15 -32.36 -14.48
CA ARG A 28 8.12 -31.34 -14.88
C ARG A 28 7.43 -30.28 -15.73
N TRP A 29 8.12 -29.18 -15.96
CA TRP A 29 7.67 -28.13 -16.84
C TRP A 29 8.67 -27.85 -17.96
N GLU A 30 8.16 -27.41 -19.10
CA GLU A 30 8.93 -27.05 -20.28
C GLU A 30 8.43 -25.72 -20.82
N CYS A 31 9.34 -24.81 -21.14
CA CYS A 31 8.96 -23.54 -21.74
C CYS A 31 8.62 -23.73 -23.23
N ILE A 32 7.36 -23.53 -23.58
CA ILE A 32 6.85 -23.61 -24.95
C ILE A 32 6.12 -22.30 -25.26
N SER A 33 6.61 -21.56 -26.25
CA SER A 33 6.02 -20.28 -26.69
C SER A 33 5.80 -19.27 -25.56
N GLY A 34 6.71 -19.23 -24.58
CA GLY A 34 6.64 -18.30 -23.45
C GLY A 34 5.71 -18.74 -22.32
N THR A 35 5.25 -19.99 -22.32
CA THR A 35 4.43 -20.59 -21.24
C THR A 35 5.06 -21.88 -20.71
N CYS A 36 4.94 -22.13 -19.42
CA CYS A 36 5.40 -23.36 -18.76
C CYS A 36 4.36 -24.48 -18.88
N GLN A 37 4.62 -25.41 -19.79
CA GLN A 37 3.74 -26.55 -20.08
C GLN A 37 4.09 -27.76 -19.22
N LYS A 38 3.08 -28.33 -18.56
CA LYS A 38 3.23 -29.44 -17.61
C LYS A 38 3.34 -30.78 -18.33
N THR A 39 4.41 -31.53 -18.08
CA THR A 39 4.65 -32.86 -18.67
C THR A 39 5.11 -33.87 -17.62
N ARG A 40 4.99 -35.16 -17.91
CA ARG A 40 5.36 -36.23 -16.96
C ARG A 40 6.88 -36.45 -16.97
N ILE A 41 7.47 -36.66 -15.79
CA ILE A 41 8.86 -37.13 -15.70
C ILE A 41 8.96 -38.58 -16.19
N THR A 42 9.89 -38.82 -17.12
CA THR A 42 10.26 -40.14 -17.63
C THR A 42 11.70 -40.48 -17.24
N ASN A 43 12.14 -41.71 -17.48
CA ASN A 43 13.53 -42.09 -17.19
C ASN A 43 14.53 -41.27 -18.02
N GLU A 44 14.15 -40.86 -19.23
CA GLU A 44 14.99 -40.07 -20.15
C GLU A 44 15.05 -38.59 -19.77
N THR A 45 14.04 -38.07 -19.07
CA THR A 45 13.89 -36.64 -18.73
C THR A 45 14.16 -36.34 -17.25
N ARG A 46 14.45 -37.36 -16.44
CA ARG A 46 14.63 -37.24 -14.98
C ARG A 46 15.71 -36.22 -14.61
N ASP A 47 16.88 -36.29 -15.24
CA ASP A 47 18.02 -35.44 -14.87
C ASP A 47 17.85 -33.99 -15.34
N SER A 48 17.14 -33.78 -16.45
CA SER A 48 16.88 -32.47 -17.07
C SER A 48 15.51 -31.88 -16.71
N ALA A 49 14.77 -32.51 -15.80
CA ALA A 49 13.46 -32.03 -15.36
C ALA A 49 13.57 -30.65 -14.70
N LEU A 50 12.71 -29.72 -15.12
CA LEU A 50 12.56 -28.42 -14.47
C LEU A 50 11.35 -28.44 -13.55
N SER A 51 11.52 -27.92 -12.34
CA SER A 51 10.39 -27.57 -11.47
C SER A 51 9.62 -26.40 -12.07
N LEU A 52 8.37 -26.20 -11.61
CA LEU A 52 7.55 -25.07 -12.07
C LEU A 52 8.26 -23.72 -11.83
N PRO A 53 8.80 -23.42 -10.62
CA PRO A 53 9.53 -22.18 -10.38
C PRO A 53 10.77 -22.00 -11.26
N ALA A 54 11.47 -23.09 -11.60
CA ALA A 54 12.64 -23.03 -12.48
C ALA A 54 12.25 -22.72 -13.94
N CYS A 55 11.15 -23.29 -14.43
CA CYS A 55 10.60 -22.95 -15.73
C CYS A 55 10.16 -21.47 -15.76
N GLN A 56 9.38 -21.03 -14.78
CA GLN A 56 8.83 -19.67 -14.69
C GLN A 56 9.89 -18.57 -14.57
N LEU A 57 11.10 -18.91 -14.12
CA LEU A 57 12.19 -17.95 -14.03
C LEU A 57 12.73 -17.53 -15.40
N PHE A 58 12.72 -18.45 -16.37
CA PHE A 58 13.30 -18.23 -17.71
C PHE A 58 12.25 -18.21 -18.82
N CYS A 59 11.02 -18.63 -18.55
CA CYS A 59 9.93 -18.60 -19.51
C CYS A 59 9.19 -17.26 -19.44
N GLY A 60 8.86 -16.70 -20.60
CA GLY A 60 8.31 -15.35 -20.70
C GLY A 60 9.37 -14.25 -20.65
N GLU A 61 8.96 -13.01 -20.90
CA GLU A 61 9.88 -11.87 -21.08
C GLU A 61 10.59 -11.46 -19.80
N TYR A 62 9.87 -11.41 -18.67
CA TYR A 62 10.40 -10.96 -17.37
C TYR A 62 10.48 -12.08 -16.33
N GLY A 63 10.38 -13.34 -16.79
CA GLY A 63 10.27 -14.51 -15.93
C GLY A 63 9.16 -14.33 -14.89
N ARG A 64 9.54 -14.42 -13.62
CA ARG A 64 8.64 -14.30 -12.46
C ARG A 64 8.72 -12.96 -11.72
N LEU A 65 9.36 -11.95 -12.30
CA LEU A 65 9.57 -10.68 -11.61
C LEU A 65 8.26 -9.87 -11.48
N TRP A 66 8.02 -9.38 -10.27
CA TRP A 66 6.94 -8.44 -9.96
C TRP A 66 7.43 -7.34 -8.99
N PRO A 67 7.32 -6.05 -9.33
CA PRO A 67 7.05 -5.52 -10.68
C PRO A 67 8.11 -5.91 -11.72
N GLN A 68 7.75 -5.84 -13.00
CA GLN A 68 8.70 -5.92 -14.11
C GLN A 68 9.69 -4.74 -14.08
N PRO A 69 10.98 -4.96 -14.40
CA PRO A 69 11.96 -3.88 -14.49
C PRO A 69 11.67 -2.88 -15.61
N THR A 70 12.12 -1.64 -15.45
CA THR A 70 11.82 -0.55 -16.41
C THR A 70 12.93 -0.22 -17.41
N LYS A 71 14.16 -0.71 -17.20
CA LYS A 71 15.31 -0.45 -18.08
C LYS A 71 15.92 -1.75 -18.60
N GLU A 72 17.20 -1.96 -18.36
CA GLU A 72 17.90 -3.17 -18.80
C GLU A 72 17.40 -4.37 -17.99
N TYR A 73 17.00 -5.44 -18.67
CA TYR A 73 16.72 -6.73 -18.07
C TYR A 73 17.40 -7.81 -18.89
N TYR A 74 18.24 -8.59 -18.22
CA TYR A 74 18.89 -9.76 -18.78
C TYR A 74 19.04 -10.83 -17.71
N THR A 75 18.71 -12.06 -18.07
CA THR A 75 19.06 -13.27 -17.32
C THR A 75 19.73 -14.25 -18.26
N GLY A 76 20.74 -14.97 -17.75
CA GLY A 76 21.25 -16.16 -18.43
C GLY A 76 20.23 -17.30 -18.39
N ASN A 77 20.66 -18.50 -18.80
CA ASN A 77 19.80 -19.70 -18.91
C ASN A 77 20.17 -20.80 -17.91
N TYR A 78 20.90 -20.47 -16.85
CA TYR A 78 21.47 -21.45 -15.92
C TYR A 78 21.13 -21.10 -14.47
N LEU A 79 20.94 -22.15 -13.67
CA LEU A 79 20.71 -22.08 -12.24
C LEU A 79 21.91 -22.62 -11.47
N LEU A 80 22.17 -22.04 -10.31
CA LEU A 80 23.16 -22.50 -9.34
C LEU A 80 22.47 -22.85 -8.03
N HIS A 81 22.78 -24.02 -7.47
CA HIS A 81 22.36 -24.39 -6.12
C HIS A 81 23.09 -23.52 -5.08
N LEU A 82 22.34 -22.86 -4.21
CA LEU A 82 22.79 -22.03 -3.10
C LEU A 82 22.76 -22.76 -1.76
N ASN A 83 23.76 -22.46 -0.93
CA ASN A 83 23.79 -22.84 0.48
C ASN A 83 23.08 -21.77 1.32
N LEU A 84 21.90 -22.11 1.83
CA LEU A 84 21.07 -21.23 2.67
C LEU A 84 21.76 -20.75 3.96
N ASN A 85 22.79 -21.46 4.42
CA ASN A 85 23.57 -21.10 5.61
C ASN A 85 24.81 -20.25 5.30
N SER A 86 25.06 -19.92 4.03
CA SER A 86 26.23 -19.12 3.60
C SER A 86 25.78 -18.02 2.65
N ILE A 87 25.06 -17.05 3.22
CA ILE A 87 24.56 -15.85 2.54
C ILE A 87 25.03 -14.64 3.34
N ASP A 88 25.92 -13.85 2.75
CA ASP A 88 26.60 -12.74 3.42
C ASP A 88 26.30 -11.41 2.74
N LEU A 89 26.25 -10.33 3.53
CA LEU A 89 26.11 -8.95 3.05
C LEU A 89 27.41 -8.18 3.27
N ASN A 90 27.91 -7.57 2.20
CA ASN A 90 28.92 -6.53 2.23
C ASN A 90 28.23 -5.19 1.92
N TYR A 91 28.05 -4.36 2.95
CA TYR A 91 27.43 -3.03 2.87
C TYR A 91 28.37 -1.98 3.52
N PRO A 92 28.33 -0.69 3.13
CA PRO A 92 29.07 0.37 3.81
C PRO A 92 28.88 0.36 5.33
N GLN A 93 29.99 0.28 6.07
CA GLN A 93 29.98 0.29 7.53
C GLN A 93 30.04 1.72 8.08
N ASP A 94 29.62 1.90 9.33
CA ASP A 94 29.63 3.19 10.05
C ASP A 94 28.86 4.32 9.36
N LYS A 95 27.77 3.98 8.64
CA LYS A 95 26.85 4.92 7.96
C LYS A 95 25.49 4.95 8.64
N LYS A 96 24.71 6.03 8.44
CA LYS A 96 23.36 6.12 9.04
C LYS A 96 22.44 5.00 8.57
N SER A 97 22.57 4.54 7.32
CA SER A 97 21.77 3.44 6.78
C SER A 97 22.26 2.04 7.16
N THR A 98 23.43 1.87 7.79
CA THR A 98 24.02 0.54 8.05
C THR A 98 23.08 -0.34 8.88
N ALA A 99 22.40 0.23 9.88
CA ALA A 99 21.42 -0.52 10.68
C ALA A 99 20.20 -0.96 9.86
N LEU A 100 19.67 -0.07 9.01
CA LEU A 100 18.55 -0.36 8.12
C LEU A 100 18.92 -1.45 7.11
N ALA A 101 20.12 -1.37 6.52
CA ALA A 101 20.64 -2.39 5.60
C ALA A 101 20.77 -3.76 6.25
N ASN A 102 21.29 -3.83 7.48
CA ASN A 102 21.38 -5.08 8.23
C ASN A 102 20.00 -5.66 8.59
N LEU A 103 19.02 -4.82 8.92
CA LEU A 103 17.64 -5.26 9.15
C LEU A 103 16.98 -5.77 7.86
N ALA A 104 17.12 -5.04 6.75
CA ALA A 104 16.60 -5.43 5.44
C ALA A 104 17.22 -6.75 4.96
N PHE A 105 18.52 -6.95 5.16
CA PHE A 105 19.20 -8.19 4.81
C PHE A 105 18.80 -9.38 5.70
N ARG A 106 18.57 -9.14 7.01
CA ARG A 106 18.01 -10.18 7.89
C ARG A 106 16.63 -10.63 7.40
N ARG A 107 15.77 -9.69 6.99
CA ARG A 107 14.47 -10.01 6.37
C ARG A 107 14.66 -10.80 5.07
N PHE A 108 15.55 -10.36 4.18
CA PHE A 108 15.88 -11.10 2.95
C PHE A 108 16.28 -12.56 3.24
N ALA A 109 17.19 -12.78 4.18
CA ALA A 109 17.59 -14.13 4.59
C ALA A 109 16.43 -14.94 5.19
N GLN A 110 15.52 -14.31 5.93
CA GLN A 110 14.31 -14.96 6.44
C GLN A 110 13.34 -15.35 5.31
N GLN A 111 13.14 -14.49 4.32
CA GLN A 111 12.33 -14.79 3.14
C GLN A 111 12.88 -16.01 2.38
N LEU A 112 14.21 -16.08 2.18
CA LEU A 112 14.83 -17.24 1.53
C LEU A 112 14.67 -18.53 2.33
N ARG A 113 14.72 -18.47 3.66
CA ARG A 113 14.41 -19.63 4.51
C ARG A 113 12.95 -20.06 4.37
N GLY A 114 12.04 -19.10 4.26
CA GLY A 114 10.61 -19.34 4.06
C GLY A 114 10.26 -20.01 2.72
N LEU A 115 11.15 -19.96 1.72
CA LEU A 115 10.96 -20.70 0.45
C LEU A 115 11.07 -22.21 0.62
N VAL A 116 11.76 -22.70 1.67
CA VAL A 116 11.93 -24.13 1.92
C VAL A 116 10.72 -24.65 2.68
N PRO A 117 9.96 -25.63 2.14
CA PRO A 117 8.78 -26.17 2.81
C PRO A 117 9.10 -26.76 4.19
N SER A 118 8.13 -26.67 5.12
CA SER A 118 8.27 -27.26 6.46
C SER A 118 8.60 -28.75 6.39
N GLY A 119 9.64 -29.18 7.11
CA GLY A 119 10.10 -30.56 7.12
C GLY A 119 11.09 -30.93 5.99
N LYS A 120 11.36 -30.02 5.05
CA LYS A 120 12.42 -30.17 4.04
C LYS A 120 13.70 -29.44 4.46
N SER A 121 14.84 -29.87 3.92
CA SER A 121 16.13 -29.24 4.14
C SER A 121 16.92 -29.21 2.84
N THR A 122 17.52 -28.07 2.53
CA THR A 122 18.52 -27.97 1.47
C THR A 122 19.90 -28.36 2.02
N ARG A 123 20.72 -29.07 1.24
CA ARG A 123 22.07 -29.49 1.66
C ARG A 123 23.09 -29.13 0.59
N GLY A 124 24.20 -28.52 1.00
CA GLY A 124 25.26 -28.11 0.08
C GLY A 124 24.92 -26.81 -0.64
N GLY A 125 25.45 -26.66 -1.86
CA GLY A 125 25.31 -25.43 -2.65
C GLY A 125 26.45 -24.42 -2.42
N ARG A 126 26.42 -23.36 -3.22
CA ARG A 126 27.42 -22.29 -3.26
C ARG A 126 27.06 -21.19 -2.29
N SER A 127 28.07 -20.50 -1.75
CA SER A 127 27.86 -19.29 -0.96
C SER A 127 27.39 -18.14 -1.84
N LEU A 128 26.49 -17.30 -1.32
CA LEU A 128 26.05 -16.05 -1.96
C LEU A 128 26.64 -14.87 -1.19
N VAL A 129 27.35 -13.99 -1.88
CA VAL A 129 27.83 -12.72 -1.31
C VAL A 129 27.10 -11.58 -2.01
N VAL A 130 26.34 -10.80 -1.24
CA VAL A 130 25.65 -9.60 -1.71
C VAL A 130 26.55 -8.39 -1.46
N ASN A 131 27.08 -7.79 -2.51
CA ASN A 131 27.95 -6.62 -2.45
C ASN A 131 27.16 -5.36 -2.83
N ALA A 132 26.79 -4.56 -1.84
CA ALA A 132 26.04 -3.33 -2.05
C ALA A 132 26.96 -2.10 -2.02
N GLN A 133 26.94 -1.33 -3.09
CA GLN A 133 27.59 -0.04 -3.22
C GLN A 133 26.50 1.04 -3.24
N VAL A 134 26.47 1.87 -2.21
CA VAL A 134 25.49 2.95 -2.07
C VAL A 134 26.24 4.28 -2.07
N GLU A 135 25.87 5.19 -2.98
CA GLU A 135 26.54 6.48 -3.15
C GLU A 135 26.32 7.39 -1.93
N ASP A 136 25.07 7.53 -1.50
CA ASP A 136 24.65 8.37 -0.37
C ASP A 136 24.04 7.53 0.77
N PRO A 137 24.83 6.75 1.51
CA PRO A 137 24.34 5.86 2.58
C PRO A 137 23.89 6.60 3.84
N ASP A 138 23.92 7.93 3.85
CA ASP A 138 23.42 8.74 4.97
C ASP A 138 21.98 9.23 4.77
N ILE A 139 21.37 8.98 3.60
CA ILE A 139 19.95 9.20 3.34
C ILE A 139 19.13 8.03 3.90
N ILE A 140 18.42 8.28 5.00
CA ILE A 140 17.62 7.27 5.73
C ILE A 140 16.12 7.59 5.78
N ARG A 141 15.69 8.66 5.11
CA ARG A 141 14.29 9.09 5.04
C ARG A 141 13.86 9.16 3.59
N LEU A 142 12.73 8.54 3.29
CA LEU A 142 12.12 8.54 1.96
C LEU A 142 11.31 9.82 1.78
N THR A 143 11.51 10.50 0.67
CA THR A 143 10.79 11.71 0.22
C THR A 143 10.53 11.58 -1.28
N TYR A 144 9.70 12.45 -1.86
CA TYR A 144 9.47 12.45 -3.32
C TYR A 144 10.72 12.71 -4.17
N ALA A 145 11.79 13.27 -3.58
CA ALA A 145 13.07 13.50 -4.26
C ALA A 145 14.06 12.33 -4.09
N THR A 146 13.70 11.28 -3.35
CA THR A 146 14.62 10.17 -3.07
C THR A 146 14.79 9.30 -4.30
N ASP A 147 16.04 9.06 -4.67
CA ASP A 147 16.37 8.15 -5.76
C ASP A 147 16.22 6.69 -5.31
N GLU A 148 15.24 6.01 -5.90
CA GLU A 148 14.90 4.60 -5.67
C GLU A 148 15.48 3.66 -6.75
N SER A 149 16.35 4.17 -7.64
CA SER A 149 16.95 3.39 -8.72
C SER A 149 18.06 2.45 -8.24
N TYR A 150 18.26 1.36 -8.97
CA TYR A 150 19.34 0.42 -8.71
C TYR A 150 19.81 -0.32 -9.96
N ILE A 151 21.01 -0.88 -9.86
CA ILE A 151 21.57 -1.87 -10.78
C ILE A 151 21.87 -3.13 -9.96
N LEU A 152 21.37 -4.28 -10.39
CA LEU A 152 21.65 -5.60 -9.85
C LEU A 152 22.37 -6.44 -10.90
N LYS A 153 23.56 -6.94 -10.56
CA LYS A 153 24.31 -7.90 -11.39
C LYS A 153 24.60 -9.17 -10.61
N ILE A 154 24.36 -10.31 -11.22
CA ILE A 154 24.65 -11.63 -10.65
C ILE A 154 25.66 -12.33 -11.56
N ASN A 155 26.70 -12.90 -10.96
CA ASN A 155 27.68 -13.71 -11.68
C ASN A 155 28.31 -14.75 -10.75
N GLU A 156 28.82 -15.83 -11.33
CA GLU A 156 29.69 -16.79 -10.63
C GLU A 156 31.12 -16.22 -10.53
N LEU A 157 31.75 -16.35 -9.36
CA LEU A 157 33.15 -15.99 -9.14
C LEU A 157 34.06 -17.18 -9.47
N SER A 158 35.33 -16.90 -9.75
CA SER A 158 36.34 -17.93 -10.06
C SER A 158 36.59 -18.93 -8.92
N ASP A 159 36.27 -18.56 -7.69
CA ASP A 159 36.36 -19.43 -6.51
C ASP A 159 35.07 -20.25 -6.26
N GLY A 160 34.09 -20.16 -7.16
CA GLY A 160 32.84 -20.90 -7.11
C GLY A 160 31.72 -20.27 -6.26
N ARG A 161 31.96 -19.11 -5.64
CA ARG A 161 30.89 -18.35 -4.97
C ARG A 161 30.00 -17.60 -5.97
N VAL A 162 28.77 -17.29 -5.57
CA VAL A 162 27.88 -16.41 -6.32
C VAL A 162 28.04 -14.99 -5.80
N ASN A 163 28.26 -14.04 -6.70
CA ASN A 163 28.30 -12.63 -6.39
C ASN A 163 27.01 -11.96 -6.88
N ALA A 164 26.31 -11.26 -5.99
CA ALA A 164 25.23 -10.33 -6.34
C ALA A 164 25.71 -8.90 -6.04
N SER A 165 26.12 -8.17 -7.07
CA SER A 165 26.51 -6.76 -6.97
C SER A 165 25.28 -5.86 -7.09
N ILE A 166 25.07 -5.00 -6.10
CA ILE A 166 24.03 -3.98 -6.08
C ILE A 166 24.71 -2.60 -6.12
N THR A 167 24.29 -1.74 -7.04
CA THR A 167 24.69 -0.34 -7.10
C THR A 167 23.45 0.53 -7.05
N SER A 168 23.43 1.55 -6.19
CA SER A 168 22.28 2.46 -6.04
C SER A 168 22.70 3.79 -5.42
N ASN A 169 21.92 4.83 -5.64
CA ASN A 169 22.21 6.14 -5.06
C ASN A 169 21.90 6.19 -3.56
N THR A 170 20.81 5.55 -3.13
CA THR A 170 20.38 5.54 -1.73
C THR A 170 20.18 4.12 -1.19
N PHE A 171 19.98 4.00 0.12
CA PHE A 171 19.57 2.73 0.75
C PHE A 171 18.28 2.17 0.13
N PHE A 172 17.34 3.01 -0.28
CA PHE A 172 16.04 2.58 -0.80
C PHE A 172 16.19 1.85 -2.15
N GLY A 173 17.04 2.33 -3.04
CA GLY A 173 17.42 1.61 -4.26
C GLY A 173 18.04 0.24 -3.95
N ALA A 174 19.00 0.18 -3.02
CA ALA A 174 19.60 -1.09 -2.60
C ALA A 174 18.57 -2.07 -2.02
N ARG A 175 17.59 -1.57 -1.26
CA ARG A 175 16.49 -2.38 -0.71
C ARG A 175 15.58 -2.93 -1.81
N HIS A 176 15.27 -2.14 -2.84
CA HIS A 176 14.54 -2.62 -4.01
C HIS A 176 15.32 -3.68 -4.79
N ALA A 177 16.65 -3.53 -4.89
CA ALA A 177 17.52 -4.52 -5.50
C ALA A 177 17.54 -5.85 -4.71
N LEU A 178 17.56 -5.80 -3.37
CA LEU A 178 17.41 -6.99 -2.51
C LEU A 178 16.05 -7.67 -2.73
N GLU A 179 14.98 -6.89 -2.88
CA GLU A 179 13.65 -7.42 -3.16
C GLU A 179 13.64 -8.14 -4.51
N THR A 180 14.20 -7.56 -5.57
CA THR A 180 14.35 -8.19 -6.89
C THR A 180 15.25 -9.42 -6.85
N LEU A 181 16.39 -9.36 -6.14
CA LEU A 181 17.30 -10.49 -5.96
C LEU A 181 16.59 -11.69 -5.34
N SER A 182 15.69 -11.47 -4.37
CA SER A 182 14.95 -12.57 -3.75
C SER A 182 13.99 -13.28 -4.71
N GLN A 183 13.54 -12.61 -5.77
CA GLN A 183 12.67 -13.20 -6.81
C GLN A 183 13.46 -14.03 -7.82
N LEU A 184 14.77 -13.79 -7.92
CA LEU A 184 15.69 -14.56 -8.75
C LEU A 184 16.17 -15.84 -8.07
N ILE A 185 15.73 -16.08 -6.82
CA ILE A 185 16.02 -17.26 -6.03
C ILE A 185 14.73 -18.08 -5.89
N ILE A 186 14.81 -19.37 -6.20
CA ILE A 186 13.68 -20.29 -6.24
C ILE A 186 13.98 -21.55 -5.43
N TYR A 187 12.93 -22.19 -4.93
CA TYR A 187 13.04 -23.55 -4.38
C TYR A 187 12.67 -24.55 -5.49
N ASP A 188 13.60 -25.44 -5.82
CA ASP A 188 13.39 -26.56 -6.72
C ASP A 188 12.93 -27.77 -5.88
N ASP A 189 11.64 -28.07 -5.94
CA ASP A 189 10.99 -29.17 -5.24
C ASP A 189 11.29 -30.54 -5.84
N ILE A 190 11.79 -30.60 -7.08
CA ILE A 190 12.25 -31.85 -7.70
C ILE A 190 13.57 -32.29 -7.06
N ARG A 191 14.49 -31.35 -6.85
CA ARG A 191 15.83 -31.61 -6.31
C ARG A 191 15.96 -31.34 -4.81
N ASN A 192 14.98 -30.67 -4.20
CA ASN A 192 15.04 -30.13 -2.85
C ASN A 192 16.22 -29.16 -2.65
N GLU A 193 16.39 -28.24 -3.60
CA GLU A 193 17.49 -27.28 -3.65
C GLU A 193 16.98 -25.85 -3.66
N LEU A 194 17.72 -24.94 -3.03
CA LEU A 194 17.54 -23.51 -3.25
C LEU A 194 18.43 -23.12 -4.44
N GLN A 195 17.88 -22.49 -5.47
CA GLN A 195 18.59 -22.19 -6.70
C GLN A 195 18.48 -20.70 -7.04
N ILE A 196 19.53 -20.14 -7.66
CA ILE A 196 19.57 -18.76 -8.17
C ILE A 196 19.99 -18.75 -9.63
N VAL A 197 19.57 -17.74 -10.40
CA VAL A 197 20.16 -17.46 -11.72
C VAL A 197 21.69 -17.32 -11.61
N ARG A 198 22.43 -17.92 -12.54
CA ARG A 198 23.90 -17.79 -12.59
C ARG A 198 24.33 -16.39 -13.01
N ASP A 199 23.67 -15.87 -14.04
CA ASP A 199 24.00 -14.60 -14.68
C ASP A 199 22.74 -13.73 -14.75
N ALA A 200 22.84 -12.48 -14.29
CA ALA A 200 21.79 -11.48 -14.50
C ALA A 200 22.39 -10.06 -14.56
N SER A 201 21.74 -9.18 -15.32
CA SER A 201 22.01 -7.73 -15.37
C SER A 201 20.66 -7.02 -15.42
N ILE A 202 20.32 -6.30 -14.34
CA ILE A 202 19.06 -5.59 -14.20
C ILE A 202 19.36 -4.15 -13.81
N SER A 203 18.83 -3.19 -14.56
CA SER A 203 18.79 -1.77 -14.21
C SER A 203 17.32 -1.37 -14.10
N ASP A 204 16.96 -0.65 -13.05
CA ASP A 204 15.56 -0.45 -12.72
C ASP A 204 15.34 0.83 -11.90
N SER A 205 14.16 1.43 -12.05
CA SER A 205 13.71 2.59 -11.29
C SER A 205 12.20 2.78 -11.47
N PRO A 206 11.47 3.28 -10.46
CA PRO A 206 10.04 3.56 -10.60
C PRO A 206 9.76 4.69 -11.58
N VAL A 207 8.62 4.63 -12.26
CA VAL A 207 8.07 5.76 -13.05
C VAL A 207 7.51 6.84 -12.14
N TYR A 208 6.78 6.46 -11.07
CA TYR A 208 6.12 7.40 -10.17
C TYR A 208 6.72 7.37 -8.75
N PRO A 209 6.99 8.53 -8.13
CA PRO A 209 7.53 8.60 -6.77
C PRO A 209 6.51 8.30 -5.67
N HIS A 210 5.20 8.44 -5.92
CA HIS A 210 4.14 8.14 -4.97
C HIS A 210 3.43 6.82 -5.33
N ARG A 211 3.65 5.77 -4.55
CA ARG A 211 3.05 4.45 -4.77
C ARG A 211 2.37 4.00 -3.48
N GLY A 212 1.09 4.37 -3.38
CA GLY A 212 0.37 4.48 -2.12
C GLY A 212 -0.60 3.35 -1.79
N LEU A 213 -0.78 3.13 -0.49
CA LEU A 213 -1.93 2.47 0.13
C LEU A 213 -2.49 3.43 1.17
N LEU A 214 -3.75 3.84 1.00
CA LEU A 214 -4.55 4.39 2.08
C LEU A 214 -5.18 3.25 2.86
N LEU A 215 -4.96 3.26 4.17
CA LEU A 215 -5.68 2.41 5.11
C LEU A 215 -6.37 3.27 6.15
N ASP A 216 -7.69 3.23 6.11
CA ASP A 216 -8.53 3.73 7.19
C ASP A 216 -8.46 2.78 8.38
N THR A 217 -8.32 3.36 9.56
CA THR A 217 -8.24 2.63 10.82
C THR A 217 -9.17 3.19 11.90
N ALA A 218 -10.06 4.09 11.49
CA ALA A 218 -11.00 4.79 12.35
C ALA A 218 -12.43 4.25 12.19
N ARG A 219 -12.90 3.92 10.97
CA ARG A 219 -14.20 3.23 10.80
C ARG A 219 -14.17 1.86 11.47
N ASN A 220 -13.09 1.11 11.31
CA ASN A 220 -12.82 -0.08 12.12
C ASN A 220 -11.35 -0.11 12.55
N PHE A 221 -11.10 -0.58 13.77
CA PHE A 221 -9.74 -0.70 14.28
C PHE A 221 -8.98 -1.83 13.56
N ILE A 222 -7.76 -1.53 13.10
CA ILE A 222 -6.86 -2.49 12.46
C ILE A 222 -5.66 -2.75 13.37
N PRO A 223 -5.47 -3.98 13.90
CA PRO A 223 -4.33 -4.27 14.77
C PRO A 223 -2.99 -3.95 14.10
N ILE A 224 -2.03 -3.41 14.86
CA ILE A 224 -0.71 -3.01 14.35
C ILE A 224 0.01 -4.13 13.61
N ASP A 225 -0.12 -5.38 14.06
CA ASP A 225 0.47 -6.53 13.36
C ASP A 225 -0.13 -6.77 11.97
N ALA A 226 -1.42 -6.46 11.78
CA ALA A 226 -2.05 -6.48 10.47
C ALA A 226 -1.55 -5.35 9.57
N ILE A 227 -1.36 -4.14 10.13
CA ILE A 227 -0.76 -3.01 9.39
C ILE A 227 0.67 -3.35 8.95
N LYS A 228 1.50 -3.89 9.86
CA LYS A 228 2.86 -4.37 9.54
C LYS A 228 2.86 -5.41 8.42
N ARG A 229 1.92 -6.35 8.45
CA ARG A 229 1.77 -7.37 7.40
C ARG A 229 1.38 -6.76 6.05
N SER A 230 0.53 -5.73 6.03
CA SER A 230 0.27 -4.94 4.82
C SER A 230 1.54 -4.27 4.30
N ILE A 231 2.35 -3.68 5.17
CA ILE A 231 3.65 -3.06 4.81
C ILE A 231 4.63 -4.11 4.26
N ASP A 232 4.62 -5.36 4.73
CA ASP A 232 5.41 -6.44 4.12
C ASP A 232 5.02 -6.71 2.66
N GLY A 233 3.73 -6.72 2.35
CA GLY A 233 3.23 -6.87 0.98
C GLY A 233 3.56 -5.65 0.11
N MET A 234 3.48 -4.45 0.68
CA MET A 234 3.90 -3.20 0.02
C MET A 234 5.37 -3.27 -0.38
N ALA A 235 6.23 -3.65 0.56
CA ALA A 235 7.66 -3.81 0.33
C ALA A 235 7.96 -4.89 -0.72
N ALA A 236 7.24 -6.01 -0.69
CA ALA A 236 7.36 -7.10 -1.67
C ALA A 236 6.99 -6.66 -3.09
N SER A 237 6.09 -5.68 -3.21
CA SER A 237 5.58 -5.14 -4.48
C SER A 237 6.24 -3.80 -4.86
N LYS A 238 7.19 -3.30 -4.06
CA LYS A 238 7.85 -1.98 -4.21
C LYS A 238 6.92 -0.75 -4.11
N MET A 239 5.79 -0.88 -3.41
CA MET A 239 5.01 0.27 -2.91
C MET A 239 5.80 1.01 -1.83
N ASN A 240 5.59 2.32 -1.67
CA ASN A 240 6.47 3.15 -0.85
C ASN A 240 5.77 4.21 0.02
N ILE A 241 4.47 4.44 -0.12
CA ILE A 241 3.69 5.32 0.77
C ILE A 241 2.60 4.51 1.46
N PHE A 242 2.60 4.52 2.78
CA PHE A 242 1.48 4.07 3.61
C PHE A 242 0.78 5.31 4.15
N HIS A 243 -0.32 5.69 3.50
CA HIS A 243 -1.21 6.75 3.96
C HIS A 243 -2.09 6.19 5.07
N TRP A 244 -1.91 6.73 6.27
CA TRP A 244 -2.63 6.29 7.45
C TRP A 244 -3.74 7.26 7.80
N HIS A 245 -4.96 6.93 7.36
CA HIS A 245 -6.19 7.62 7.78
C HIS A 245 -6.54 7.12 9.19
N ILE A 246 -6.05 7.85 10.19
CA ILE A 246 -5.99 7.37 11.59
C ILE A 246 -7.14 7.86 12.48
N THR A 247 -7.94 8.82 12.02
CA THR A 247 -9.10 9.37 12.73
C THR A 247 -10.23 9.65 11.77
N ASP A 248 -11.46 9.43 12.23
CA ASP A 248 -12.70 9.75 11.52
C ASP A 248 -13.81 10.05 12.56
N SER A 249 -15.02 10.38 12.10
CA SER A 249 -16.23 10.52 12.90
C SER A 249 -16.51 9.32 13.81
N HIS A 250 -16.16 8.12 13.36
CA HIS A 250 -16.45 6.84 14.01
C HIS A 250 -15.55 6.53 15.21
N SER A 251 -14.28 6.92 15.16
CA SER A 251 -13.37 6.72 16.31
C SER A 251 -12.10 7.58 16.24
N PHE A 252 -11.51 7.79 17.41
CA PHE A 252 -10.22 8.46 17.61
C PHE A 252 -9.21 7.49 18.28
N PRO A 253 -8.59 6.57 17.53
CA PRO A 253 -7.66 5.58 18.09
C PRO A 253 -6.23 6.11 18.32
N PHE A 254 -5.83 7.21 17.67
CA PHE A 254 -4.51 7.84 17.88
C PHE A 254 -4.38 8.37 19.31
N VAL A 255 -3.35 7.96 20.05
CA VAL A 255 -3.09 8.46 21.42
C VAL A 255 -2.38 9.81 21.35
N SER A 256 -3.15 10.90 21.40
CA SER A 256 -2.60 12.25 21.54
C SER A 256 -2.10 12.47 22.97
N LYS A 257 -0.81 12.75 23.11
CA LYS A 257 -0.18 13.06 24.40
C LYS A 257 -0.68 14.38 24.97
N SER A 258 -0.89 15.37 24.10
CA SER A 258 -1.31 16.71 24.48
C SER A 258 -2.82 16.77 24.76
N ARG A 259 -3.62 15.89 24.15
CA ARG A 259 -5.09 15.83 24.28
C ARG A 259 -5.59 14.38 24.54
N PRO A 260 -5.19 13.74 25.65
CA PRO A 260 -5.46 12.31 25.90
C PRO A 260 -6.96 11.98 26.06
N GLU A 261 -7.77 12.98 26.39
CA GLU A 261 -9.23 12.84 26.50
C GLU A 261 -9.90 12.48 25.16
N LEU A 262 -9.34 12.93 24.03
CA LEU A 262 -9.88 12.61 22.70
C LEU A 262 -9.88 11.10 22.45
N THR A 263 -8.75 10.45 22.71
CA THR A 263 -8.64 8.99 22.60
C THR A 263 -9.47 8.27 23.67
N ARG A 264 -9.51 8.79 24.90
CA ARG A 264 -10.26 8.18 26.01
C ARG A 264 -11.76 8.11 25.70
N LEU A 265 -12.28 9.14 25.04
CA LEU A 265 -13.70 9.21 24.66
C LEU A 265 -13.97 8.60 23.28
N GLY A 266 -13.01 8.69 22.35
CA GLY A 266 -13.24 8.36 20.94
C GLY A 266 -12.74 6.99 20.49
N ALA A 267 -11.88 6.30 21.24
CA ALA A 267 -11.46 4.95 20.85
C ALA A 267 -12.59 3.93 21.10
N TYR A 268 -12.73 2.95 20.22
CA TYR A 268 -13.71 1.86 20.39
C TYR A 268 -13.58 1.10 21.70
N SER A 269 -12.34 0.96 22.19
CA SER A 269 -12.05 0.44 23.53
C SER A 269 -10.66 0.90 23.97
N SER A 270 -10.35 0.75 25.26
CA SER A 270 -9.02 1.08 25.80
C SER A 270 -7.87 0.25 25.22
N SER A 271 -8.16 -0.85 24.54
CA SER A 271 -7.18 -1.70 23.84
C SER A 271 -7.12 -1.48 22.33
N GLN A 272 -8.05 -0.70 21.77
CA GLN A 272 -8.13 -0.39 20.33
C GLN A 272 -7.61 1.03 20.11
N VAL A 273 -6.34 1.23 20.44
CA VAL A 273 -5.63 2.50 20.35
C VAL A 273 -4.27 2.28 19.70
N TYR A 274 -3.70 3.35 19.13
CA TYR A 274 -2.33 3.39 18.63
C TYR A 274 -1.50 4.28 19.56
N THR A 275 -0.69 3.63 20.40
CA THR A 275 0.18 4.32 21.34
C THR A 275 1.37 4.98 20.64
N GLU A 276 2.05 5.87 21.36
CA GLU A 276 3.31 6.48 20.91
C GLU A 276 4.35 5.44 20.48
N ASP A 277 4.44 4.33 21.22
CA ASP A 277 5.36 3.23 20.94
C ASP A 277 4.94 2.43 19.71
N ASP A 278 3.62 2.18 19.53
CA ASP A 278 3.09 1.52 18.33
C ASP A 278 3.41 2.30 17.07
N VAL A 279 3.19 3.63 17.09
CA VAL A 279 3.44 4.52 15.96
C VAL A 279 4.94 4.55 15.63
N ARG A 280 5.82 4.72 16.63
CA ARG A 280 7.27 4.72 16.42
C ARG A 280 7.78 3.41 15.86
N ASP A 281 7.33 2.30 16.44
CA ASP A 281 7.72 0.96 15.99
C ASP A 281 7.25 0.71 14.56
N LEU A 282 6.02 1.10 14.20
CA LEU A 282 5.51 0.98 12.84
C LEU A 282 6.32 1.83 11.84
N ILE A 283 6.67 3.07 12.21
CA ILE A 283 7.49 3.95 11.35
C ILE A 283 8.86 3.33 11.07
N GLU A 284 9.54 2.80 12.09
CA GLU A 284 10.83 2.12 11.89
C GLU A 284 10.66 0.82 11.08
N TYR A 285 9.60 0.06 11.36
CA TYR A 285 9.26 -1.17 10.63
C TYR A 285 9.06 -0.89 9.13
N ALA A 286 8.38 0.22 8.80
CA ALA A 286 8.15 0.71 7.45
C ALA A 286 9.43 1.23 6.79
N ARG A 287 10.26 1.96 7.54
CA ARG A 287 11.54 2.52 7.07
C ARG A 287 12.50 1.45 6.57
N VAL A 288 12.67 0.36 7.31
CA VAL A 288 13.47 -0.82 6.90
C VAL A 288 12.98 -1.40 5.56
N ARG A 289 11.68 -1.25 5.28
CA ARG A 289 10.98 -1.74 4.10
C ARG A 289 10.89 -0.74 2.95
N GLY A 290 11.47 0.45 3.13
CA GLY A 290 11.38 1.52 2.13
C GLY A 290 9.95 2.02 1.94
N VAL A 291 9.16 2.03 3.02
CA VAL A 291 7.81 2.59 3.05
C VAL A 291 7.80 3.78 4.00
N LYS A 292 7.37 4.93 3.52
CA LYS A 292 7.09 6.12 4.33
C LYS A 292 5.67 6.00 4.90
N VAL A 293 5.51 6.33 6.17
CA VAL A 293 4.20 6.48 6.80
C VAL A 293 3.77 7.95 6.70
N LEU A 294 2.68 8.19 6.00
CA LEU A 294 2.08 9.50 5.77
C LEU A 294 0.83 9.62 6.66
N PRO A 295 0.85 10.43 7.72
CA PRO A 295 -0.33 10.60 8.57
C PRO A 295 -1.37 11.48 7.88
N GLU A 296 -2.63 11.15 8.12
CA GLU A 296 -3.77 12.02 7.86
C GLU A 296 -4.48 12.39 9.15
N PHE A 297 -4.83 13.67 9.28
CA PHE A 297 -5.87 14.12 10.19
C PHE A 297 -6.93 14.84 9.36
N ASP A 298 -8.02 14.14 9.09
CA ASP A 298 -9.09 14.64 8.24
C ASP A 298 -9.91 15.73 8.97
N ALA A 299 -10.11 16.85 8.29
CA ALA A 299 -10.87 17.98 8.78
C ALA A 299 -11.34 18.89 7.61
N PRO A 300 -12.46 19.63 7.75
CA PRO A 300 -13.28 19.77 8.96
C PRO A 300 -14.45 18.80 9.09
N ALA A 301 -14.74 17.99 8.06
CA ALA A 301 -15.70 16.89 8.18
C ALA A 301 -15.03 15.68 8.85
N HIS A 302 -15.70 14.52 8.87
CA HIS A 302 -15.11 13.28 9.37
C HIS A 302 -14.57 13.39 10.82
N VAL A 303 -15.30 14.12 11.68
CA VAL A 303 -14.96 14.27 13.10
C VAL A 303 -16.18 14.07 13.99
N GLY A 304 -16.03 13.34 15.08
CA GLY A 304 -17.15 12.93 15.91
C GLY A 304 -16.70 12.39 17.25
N GLU A 305 -16.54 11.08 17.34
CA GLU A 305 -16.08 10.39 18.54
C GLU A 305 -14.75 10.97 19.06
N GLY A 306 -14.67 11.21 20.38
CA GLY A 306 -13.56 11.89 21.04
C GLY A 306 -13.82 13.37 21.34
N TRP A 307 -14.72 14.01 20.59
CA TRP A 307 -14.98 15.46 20.70
C TRP A 307 -16.23 15.80 21.52
N GLN A 308 -16.80 14.84 22.23
CA GLN A 308 -17.93 15.06 23.13
C GLN A 308 -17.60 16.14 24.16
N ASP A 309 -18.59 16.95 24.50
CA ASP A 309 -18.52 18.02 25.50
C ASP A 309 -17.51 19.16 25.22
N THR A 310 -16.81 19.14 24.08
CA THR A 310 -15.85 20.20 23.71
C THR A 310 -16.54 21.49 23.24
N GLY A 311 -17.75 21.36 22.67
CA GLY A 311 -18.45 22.47 22.00
C GLY A 311 -17.82 22.91 20.67
N TYR A 312 -16.92 22.10 20.10
CA TYR A 312 -16.21 22.41 18.85
C TYR A 312 -16.75 21.67 17.61
N VAL A 313 -17.71 20.76 17.77
CA VAL A 313 -18.29 19.99 16.66
C VAL A 313 -19.75 20.35 16.46
N ALA A 314 -20.09 20.75 15.24
CA ALA A 314 -21.44 20.91 14.74
C ALA A 314 -22.00 19.56 14.26
N CYS A 315 -23.31 19.39 14.41
CA CYS A 315 -24.05 18.21 13.92
C CYS A 315 -23.56 16.86 14.46
N LEU A 316 -22.87 16.85 15.60
CA LEU A 316 -22.41 15.64 16.24
C LEU A 316 -23.59 14.68 16.46
N ASN A 317 -23.56 13.51 15.81
CA ASN A 317 -24.61 12.51 15.83
C ASN A 317 -26.00 13.03 15.38
N ALA A 318 -26.05 14.04 14.51
CA ALA A 318 -27.31 14.61 14.01
C ALA A 318 -28.18 13.56 13.27
N GLN A 319 -29.50 13.65 13.45
CA GLN A 319 -30.49 12.76 12.83
C GLN A 319 -31.67 13.54 12.23
N PRO A 320 -32.27 13.08 11.11
CA PRO A 320 -31.81 11.96 10.29
C PRO A 320 -30.49 12.30 9.59
N TRP A 321 -29.50 11.40 9.64
CA TRP A 321 -28.13 11.70 9.22
C TRP A 321 -28.02 12.16 7.76
N MET A 322 -28.88 11.65 6.87
CA MET A 322 -28.91 11.97 5.43
C MET A 322 -29.11 13.47 5.14
N ASP A 323 -29.65 14.24 6.08
CA ASP A 323 -29.83 15.69 5.91
C ASP A 323 -28.54 16.47 6.19
N TYR A 324 -27.54 15.84 6.83
CA TYR A 324 -26.38 16.53 7.41
C TYR A 324 -25.04 15.96 6.97
N CYS A 325 -24.94 14.70 6.53
CA CYS A 325 -23.68 14.06 6.15
C CYS A 325 -23.88 12.92 5.13
N VAL A 326 -22.78 12.44 4.54
CA VAL A 326 -22.77 11.35 3.55
C VAL A 326 -22.98 9.98 4.20
N GLU A 327 -22.51 9.81 5.44
CA GLU A 327 -22.67 8.59 6.22
C GLU A 327 -22.77 8.89 7.73
N PRO A 328 -23.52 8.09 8.52
CA PRO A 328 -23.55 8.25 9.96
C PRO A 328 -22.28 7.67 10.62
N PRO A 329 -21.81 8.22 11.74
CA PRO A 329 -22.36 9.38 12.44
C PRO A 329 -21.96 10.71 11.80
N CYS A 330 -22.89 11.67 11.73
CA CYS A 330 -22.52 13.02 11.30
C CYS A 330 -21.64 13.73 12.34
N GLY A 331 -20.79 14.62 11.86
CA GLY A 331 -20.09 15.60 12.68
C GLY A 331 -19.06 16.37 11.85
N GLN A 332 -18.97 17.68 12.10
CA GLN A 332 -17.99 18.55 11.47
C GLN A 332 -17.54 19.61 12.46
N PHE A 333 -16.29 20.06 12.40
CA PHE A 333 -15.85 21.16 13.24
C PHE A 333 -16.68 22.43 13.01
N ASP A 334 -16.89 23.20 14.07
CA ASP A 334 -17.39 24.58 14.06
C ASP A 334 -16.18 25.53 13.91
N PRO A 335 -15.92 26.09 12.71
CA PRO A 335 -14.75 26.94 12.48
C PRO A 335 -14.80 28.28 13.23
N THR A 336 -15.93 28.62 13.83
CA THR A 336 -16.10 29.90 14.53
C THR A 336 -15.56 29.88 15.95
N LYS A 337 -15.15 28.70 16.44
CA LYS A 337 -14.59 28.51 17.78
C LYS A 337 -13.07 28.69 17.76
N ASP A 338 -12.57 29.81 18.28
CA ASP A 338 -11.12 30.04 18.30
C ASP A 338 -10.34 28.95 19.07
N GLY A 339 -10.89 28.44 20.17
CA GLY A 339 -10.26 27.38 20.97
C GLY A 339 -10.07 26.05 20.24
N LEU A 340 -10.83 25.78 19.16
CA LEU A 340 -10.63 24.60 18.33
C LEU A 340 -9.22 24.57 17.74
N TYR A 341 -8.74 25.71 17.26
CA TYR A 341 -7.44 25.80 16.59
C TYR A 341 -6.27 25.57 17.54
N ASP A 342 -6.44 25.82 18.84
CA ASP A 342 -5.43 25.47 19.85
C ASP A 342 -5.38 23.95 20.07
N VAL A 343 -6.53 23.27 20.04
CA VAL A 343 -6.59 21.79 20.09
C VAL A 343 -5.97 21.17 18.84
N LEU A 344 -6.27 21.73 17.65
CA LEU A 344 -5.64 21.30 16.41
C LEU A 344 -4.12 21.52 16.43
N GLU A 345 -3.63 22.65 16.95
CA GLU A 345 -2.20 22.89 17.11
C GLU A 345 -1.52 21.80 17.95
N ASP A 346 -2.17 21.36 19.02
CA ASP A 346 -1.66 20.30 19.90
C ASP A 346 -1.65 18.94 19.21
N ILE A 347 -2.72 18.56 18.51
CA ILE A 347 -2.79 17.29 17.75
C ILE A 347 -1.74 17.28 16.65
N TYR A 348 -1.63 18.36 15.86
CA TYR A 348 -0.61 18.49 14.83
C TYR A 348 0.80 18.47 15.43
N GLY A 349 1.00 19.06 16.60
CA GLY A 349 2.26 18.97 17.34
C GLY A 349 2.64 17.54 17.66
N ASP A 350 1.73 16.77 18.27
CA ASP A 350 1.96 15.36 18.59
C ASP A 350 2.25 14.53 17.33
N MET A 351 1.52 14.77 16.23
CA MET A 351 1.75 14.07 14.96
C MET A 351 3.09 14.48 14.31
N VAL A 352 3.44 15.77 14.29
CA VAL A 352 4.71 16.23 13.72
C VAL A 352 5.90 15.67 14.50
N ASP A 353 5.81 15.62 15.83
CA ASP A 353 6.86 15.06 16.69
C ASP A 353 7.05 13.54 16.48
N LEU A 354 5.98 12.81 16.14
CA LEU A 354 6.05 11.36 15.95
C LEU A 354 6.38 10.93 14.52
N PHE A 355 5.70 11.52 13.53
CA PHE A 355 5.82 11.13 12.13
C PHE A 355 6.96 11.87 11.41
N GLU A 356 7.39 13.03 11.95
CA GLU A 356 8.32 13.96 11.30
C GLU A 356 7.98 14.16 9.80
N PRO A 357 6.76 14.54 9.41
CA PRO A 357 6.31 14.48 8.03
C PRO A 357 7.08 15.43 7.09
N ASP A 358 7.42 14.98 5.88
CA ASP A 358 7.83 15.84 4.75
C ASP A 358 6.63 16.27 3.87
N VAL A 359 5.46 15.65 4.09
CA VAL A 359 4.15 15.96 3.50
C VAL A 359 3.09 15.55 4.53
N PHE A 360 1.98 16.28 4.64
CA PHE A 360 0.89 15.99 5.57
C PHE A 360 -0.46 15.96 4.85
N HIS A 361 -1.33 15.01 5.17
CA HIS A 361 -2.68 14.94 4.60
C HIS A 361 -3.67 15.59 5.58
N MET A 362 -4.46 16.56 5.11
CA MET A 362 -5.45 17.27 5.92
C MET A 362 -6.90 16.89 5.58
N GLY A 363 -7.09 15.91 4.69
CA GLY A 363 -8.39 15.41 4.29
C GLY A 363 -9.15 16.42 3.46
N GLY A 364 -10.26 16.91 4.01
CA GLY A 364 -11.05 17.96 3.40
C GLY A 364 -11.95 17.46 2.28
N ASP A 365 -12.54 16.31 2.51
CA ASP A 365 -13.62 15.71 1.74
C ASP A 365 -14.98 15.95 2.42
N GLU A 366 -16.02 15.81 1.61
CA GLU A 366 -17.43 15.67 2.02
C GLU A 366 -18.01 16.71 3.03
N VAL A 367 -17.44 17.91 3.10
CA VAL A 367 -17.97 18.99 3.94
C VAL A 367 -19.40 19.37 3.54
N SER A 368 -20.31 19.20 4.49
CA SER A 368 -21.73 19.47 4.40
C SER A 368 -22.07 20.92 4.74
N ASN A 369 -22.53 21.64 3.73
CA ASN A 369 -23.14 22.95 3.90
C ASN A 369 -24.41 22.90 4.76
N SER A 370 -25.19 21.82 4.66
CA SER A 370 -26.43 21.64 5.44
C SER A 370 -26.15 21.57 6.93
N CYS A 371 -25.08 20.88 7.32
CA CYS A 371 -24.66 20.82 8.71
C CYS A 371 -24.37 22.22 9.28
N TRP A 372 -23.47 22.97 8.64
CA TRP A 372 -23.13 24.32 9.10
C TRP A 372 -24.32 25.29 9.05
N ASN A 373 -25.15 25.21 8.00
CA ASN A 373 -26.34 26.05 7.87
C ASN A 373 -27.41 25.77 8.95
N SER A 374 -27.44 24.56 9.49
CA SER A 374 -28.35 24.20 10.59
C SER A 374 -27.86 24.65 11.97
N THR A 375 -26.60 25.11 12.08
CA THR A 375 -25.98 25.49 13.35
C THR A 375 -26.09 27.00 13.57
N GLU A 376 -26.95 27.41 14.51
CA GLU A 376 -27.28 28.83 14.75
C GLU A 376 -26.05 29.70 15.06
N SER A 377 -25.11 29.19 15.87
CA SER A 377 -23.88 29.93 16.21
C SER A 377 -23.02 30.24 14.99
N ILE A 378 -22.86 29.26 14.09
CA ILE A 378 -22.08 29.41 12.86
C ILE A 378 -22.71 30.46 11.96
N VAL A 379 -24.00 30.32 11.72
CA VAL A 379 -24.75 31.20 10.84
C VAL A 379 -24.81 32.64 11.38
N SER A 380 -24.98 32.80 12.70
CA SER A 380 -24.93 34.11 13.36
C SER A 380 -23.56 34.74 13.19
N TRP A 381 -22.48 33.98 13.42
CA TRP A 381 -21.11 34.46 13.26
C TRP A 381 -20.80 34.87 11.81
N MET A 382 -21.20 34.06 10.81
CA MET A 382 -21.04 34.38 9.39
C MET A 382 -21.69 35.72 9.05
N SER A 383 -22.91 35.96 9.54
CA SER A 383 -23.64 37.19 9.29
C SER A 383 -23.06 38.40 10.04
N THR A 384 -22.68 38.24 11.31
CA THR A 384 -22.34 39.37 12.20
C THR A 384 -20.86 39.74 12.15
N GLU A 385 -19.97 38.75 12.13
CA GLU A 385 -18.51 38.96 12.18
C GLU A 385 -17.88 39.06 10.79
N LYS A 386 -18.49 38.42 9.78
CA LYS A 386 -17.93 38.36 8.42
C LYS A 386 -18.79 39.04 7.34
N SER A 387 -20.03 39.41 7.65
CA SER A 387 -21.01 39.90 6.65
C SER A 387 -21.20 38.92 5.48
N TRP A 388 -21.09 37.62 5.74
CA TRP A 388 -21.30 36.55 4.75
C TRP A 388 -22.75 36.09 4.72
N GLY A 389 -23.20 35.64 3.56
CA GLY A 389 -24.52 35.04 3.35
C GLY A 389 -24.57 33.57 3.75
N ARG A 390 -25.54 32.84 3.19
CA ARG A 390 -25.75 31.39 3.40
C ARG A 390 -25.78 30.62 2.09
N THR A 391 -25.08 31.13 1.07
CA THR A 391 -24.95 30.44 -0.22
C THR A 391 -23.84 29.39 -0.15
N ALA A 392 -23.80 28.45 -1.09
CA ALA A 392 -22.71 27.46 -1.17
C ALA A 392 -21.33 28.15 -1.22
N THR A 393 -21.19 29.23 -1.99
CA THR A 393 -19.95 30.03 -2.06
C THR A 393 -19.60 30.69 -0.72
N ASP A 394 -20.58 31.08 0.10
CA ASP A 394 -20.30 31.63 1.43
C ASP A 394 -19.81 30.56 2.41
N PHE A 395 -20.34 29.33 2.32
CA PHE A 395 -19.82 28.20 3.10
C PHE A 395 -18.43 27.75 2.64
N VAL A 396 -18.09 27.90 1.36
CA VAL A 396 -16.71 27.71 0.88
C VAL A 396 -15.76 28.74 1.52
N LYS A 397 -16.16 30.00 1.73
CA LYS A 397 -15.34 30.98 2.48
C LYS A 397 -15.16 30.57 3.94
N LEU A 398 -16.19 29.99 4.56
CA LEU A 398 -16.07 29.44 5.92
C LEU A 398 -15.10 28.25 5.96
N TRP A 399 -15.12 27.40 4.94
CA TRP A 399 -14.18 26.30 4.80
C TRP A 399 -12.75 26.81 4.58
N ASP A 400 -12.52 27.75 3.67
CA ASP A 400 -11.21 28.40 3.52
C ASP A 400 -10.74 29.03 4.83
N TYR A 401 -11.62 29.70 5.57
CA TYR A 401 -11.28 30.25 6.89
C TYR A 401 -10.81 29.18 7.87
N PHE A 402 -11.48 28.01 7.89
CA PHE A 402 -11.02 26.85 8.65
C PHE A 402 -9.66 26.37 8.19
N GLN A 403 -9.54 26.06 6.89
CA GLN A 403 -8.36 25.44 6.29
C GLN A 403 -7.12 26.32 6.45
N SER A 404 -7.25 27.62 6.20
CA SER A 404 -6.17 28.60 6.35
C SER A 404 -5.67 28.68 7.79
N LYS A 405 -6.58 28.68 8.78
CA LYS A 405 -6.19 28.68 10.20
C LYS A 405 -5.58 27.35 10.64
N ALA A 406 -6.13 26.22 10.21
CA ALA A 406 -5.60 24.89 10.52
C ALA A 406 -4.17 24.72 9.94
N LEU A 407 -3.96 25.16 8.69
CA LEU A 407 -2.64 25.16 8.06
C LEU A 407 -1.63 26.04 8.83
N GLU A 408 -2.05 27.23 9.28
CA GLU A 408 -1.21 28.09 10.11
C GLU A 408 -0.76 27.36 11.39
N ARG A 409 -1.68 26.62 12.03
CA ARG A 409 -1.39 25.84 13.25
C ARG A 409 -0.41 24.70 12.99
N LEU A 410 -0.57 23.97 11.89
CA LEU A 410 0.39 22.95 11.47
C LEU A 410 1.79 23.54 11.23
N TYR A 411 1.89 24.65 10.49
CA TYR A 411 3.19 25.27 10.18
C TYR A 411 3.90 25.90 11.37
N ARG A 412 3.22 26.16 12.49
CA ARG A 412 3.88 26.52 13.75
C ARG A 412 4.60 25.34 14.39
N LYS A 413 4.23 24.11 14.06
CA LYS A 413 4.80 22.87 14.60
C LYS A 413 5.86 22.27 13.68
N THR A 414 5.82 22.54 12.38
CA THR A 414 6.84 22.05 11.44
C THR A 414 8.05 22.98 11.37
N SER A 415 9.22 22.43 11.07
CA SER A 415 10.45 23.23 10.87
C SER A 415 10.47 24.02 9.55
N SER A 416 9.56 23.69 8.63
CA SER A 416 9.42 24.28 7.31
C SER A 416 8.00 24.09 6.80
N ASN A 417 7.58 24.91 5.82
CA ASN A 417 6.30 24.73 5.15
C ASN A 417 6.37 23.49 4.25
N ILE A 418 5.80 22.38 4.72
CA ILE A 418 5.71 21.12 3.99
C ILE A 418 4.48 21.12 3.07
N PRO A 419 4.49 20.40 1.93
CA PRO A 419 3.30 20.25 1.09
C PRO A 419 2.14 19.62 1.86
N ILE A 420 0.92 20.04 1.50
CA ILE A 420 -0.33 19.55 2.08
C ILE A 420 -1.11 18.80 1.02
N ILE A 421 -1.66 17.65 1.38
CA ILE A 421 -2.57 16.90 0.51
C ILE A 421 -4.01 17.16 0.97
N MET A 422 -4.89 17.42 0.00
CA MET A 422 -6.34 17.57 0.17
C MET A 422 -7.07 16.69 -0.84
N TRP A 423 -8.22 16.13 -0.47
CA TRP A 423 -9.09 15.40 -1.39
C TRP A 423 -9.75 16.31 -2.42
N THR A 424 -10.13 15.74 -3.57
CA THR A 424 -11.08 16.41 -4.46
C THR A 424 -12.41 16.64 -3.75
N SER A 425 -12.85 17.88 -3.68
CA SER A 425 -14.08 18.30 -2.99
C SER A 425 -14.58 19.65 -3.50
N GLY A 426 -15.64 20.18 -2.90
CA GLY A 426 -16.14 21.52 -3.24
C GLY A 426 -15.11 22.64 -3.07
N LEU A 427 -14.13 22.50 -2.16
CA LEU A 427 -13.05 23.48 -2.00
C LEU A 427 -12.00 23.39 -3.11
N THR A 428 -11.79 22.20 -3.67
CA THR A 428 -10.83 21.97 -4.75
C THR A 428 -11.46 22.00 -6.14
N GLU A 429 -12.73 22.38 -6.26
CA GLU A 429 -13.34 22.71 -7.55
C GLU A 429 -12.64 23.91 -8.20
N SER A 430 -12.66 23.98 -9.52
CA SER A 430 -11.67 24.73 -10.28
C SER A 430 -11.66 26.26 -10.07
N GLU A 431 -12.80 26.87 -9.75
CA GLU A 431 -12.87 28.29 -9.35
C GLU A 431 -12.38 28.50 -7.90
N ASN A 432 -12.74 27.61 -6.98
CA ASN A 432 -12.41 27.71 -5.56
C ASN A 432 -10.93 27.40 -5.30
N VAL A 433 -10.39 26.34 -5.92
CA VAL A 433 -9.02 25.88 -5.71
C VAL A 433 -8.00 26.98 -6.01
N THR A 434 -8.23 27.74 -7.08
CA THR A 434 -7.32 28.83 -7.49
C THR A 434 -7.39 30.03 -6.55
N ALA A 435 -8.54 30.24 -5.89
CA ALA A 435 -8.75 31.33 -4.95
C ALA A 435 -8.14 31.05 -3.57
N TYR A 436 -8.21 29.79 -3.11
CA TYR A 436 -7.94 29.44 -1.71
C TYR A 436 -6.73 28.53 -1.49
N LEU A 437 -6.33 27.73 -2.50
CA LEU A 437 -5.36 26.64 -2.33
C LEU A 437 -4.17 26.78 -3.28
N PRO A 438 -3.12 27.56 -2.97
CA PRO A 438 -1.97 27.71 -3.87
C PRO A 438 -1.34 26.37 -4.27
N ASN A 439 -1.16 26.12 -5.57
CA ASN A 439 -0.58 24.87 -6.13
C ASN A 439 0.88 24.60 -5.70
N THR A 440 1.58 25.60 -5.16
CA THR A 440 2.90 25.46 -4.54
C THR A 440 2.84 24.81 -3.17
N THR A 441 1.70 24.91 -2.49
CA THR A 441 1.45 24.37 -1.16
C THR A 441 0.67 23.05 -1.25
N TYR A 442 -0.38 23.02 -2.06
CA TYR A 442 -1.34 21.93 -2.09
C TYR A 442 -1.09 20.92 -3.22
N ILE A 443 -1.17 19.64 -2.87
CA ILE A 443 -1.29 18.48 -3.75
C ILE A 443 -2.74 18.01 -3.65
N ILE A 444 -3.36 17.63 -4.75
CA ILE A 444 -4.76 17.18 -4.75
C ILE A 444 -4.82 15.67 -4.94
N GLN A 445 -5.42 14.95 -3.98
CA GLN A 445 -5.72 13.54 -4.11
C GLN A 445 -7.11 13.37 -4.74
N VAL A 446 -7.14 12.78 -5.93
CA VAL A 446 -8.34 12.69 -6.75
C VAL A 446 -9.04 11.38 -6.49
N TRP A 447 -10.30 11.43 -6.08
CA TRP A 447 -11.13 10.24 -5.93
C TRP A 447 -12.33 10.20 -6.90
N THR A 448 -12.45 11.15 -7.85
CA THR A 448 -13.45 11.11 -8.93
C THR A 448 -13.20 9.94 -9.91
N THR A 449 -14.00 9.81 -10.98
CA THR A 449 -13.71 8.78 -12.02
C THR A 449 -12.46 9.14 -12.84
N ALA A 450 -11.83 8.14 -13.48
CA ALA A 450 -10.60 8.30 -14.25
C ALA A 450 -10.62 9.41 -15.33
N PHE A 451 -11.80 9.77 -15.86
CA PHE A 451 -11.95 10.77 -16.93
C PHE A 451 -12.86 11.94 -16.55
N ASP A 452 -12.99 12.20 -15.26
CA ASP A 452 -13.66 13.40 -14.77
C ASP A 452 -12.92 14.67 -15.25
N LEU A 453 -13.69 15.68 -15.67
CA LEU A 453 -13.14 16.95 -16.16
C LEU A 453 -12.30 17.67 -15.10
N GLN A 454 -12.60 17.49 -13.82
CA GLN A 454 -11.87 18.12 -12.71
C GLN A 454 -10.37 17.77 -12.75
N ILE A 455 -10.00 16.56 -13.18
CA ILE A 455 -8.60 16.13 -13.30
C ILE A 455 -7.83 17.03 -14.25
N ILE A 456 -8.34 17.21 -15.48
CA ILE A 456 -7.68 18.03 -16.49
C ILE A 456 -7.71 19.51 -16.10
N GLU A 457 -8.79 19.98 -15.46
CA GLU A 457 -8.88 21.35 -14.96
C GLU A 457 -7.83 21.68 -13.89
N LEU A 458 -7.55 20.74 -12.98
CA LEU A 458 -6.51 20.87 -11.96
C LEU A 458 -5.11 20.84 -12.58
N LEU A 459 -4.86 19.90 -13.52
CA LEU A 459 -3.57 19.80 -14.22
C LEU A 459 -3.27 21.04 -15.07
N GLN A 460 -4.28 21.60 -15.74
CA GLN A 460 -4.15 22.87 -16.48
C GLN A 460 -3.76 24.04 -15.59
N ARG A 461 -4.13 24.01 -14.31
CA ARG A 461 -3.80 25.01 -13.29
C ARG A 461 -2.49 24.70 -12.56
N GLY A 462 -1.77 23.65 -12.97
CA GLY A 462 -0.45 23.29 -12.46
C GLY A 462 -0.45 22.58 -11.10
N TYR A 463 -1.58 22.00 -10.68
CA TYR A 463 -1.61 21.18 -9.48
C TYR A 463 -0.94 19.83 -9.71
N ARG A 464 -0.24 19.36 -8.68
CA ARG A 464 0.24 17.99 -8.63
C ARG A 464 -0.88 17.10 -8.13
N LEU A 465 -1.04 15.93 -8.76
CA LEU A 465 -2.12 15.00 -8.44
C LEU A 465 -1.61 13.67 -7.88
N ILE A 466 -2.37 13.09 -6.96
CA ILE A 466 -2.32 11.68 -6.57
C ILE A 466 -3.66 11.07 -7.01
N LEU A 467 -3.65 10.04 -7.85
CA LEU A 467 -4.91 9.46 -8.34
C LEU A 467 -5.37 8.31 -7.43
N SER A 468 -6.60 8.36 -6.96
CA SER A 468 -7.31 7.35 -6.18
C SER A 468 -8.71 7.15 -6.76
N ASN A 469 -8.86 7.21 -8.09
CA ASN A 469 -10.15 7.25 -8.76
C ASN A 469 -11.04 6.03 -8.40
N TYR A 470 -12.25 6.29 -7.89
CA TYR A 470 -13.07 5.26 -7.23
C TYR A 470 -13.53 4.13 -8.16
N ASP A 471 -13.56 4.37 -9.47
CA ASP A 471 -13.95 3.40 -10.48
C ASP A 471 -12.90 2.28 -10.68
N ALA A 472 -11.67 2.46 -10.18
CA ALA A 472 -10.62 1.45 -10.21
C ALA A 472 -9.92 1.21 -8.86
N LEU A 473 -9.71 2.25 -8.05
CA LEU A 473 -8.74 2.22 -6.93
C LEU A 473 -9.36 2.14 -5.53
N TYR A 474 -10.70 2.13 -5.43
CA TYR A 474 -11.39 1.86 -4.16
C TYR A 474 -11.50 0.36 -3.93
N LEU A 475 -10.74 -0.14 -2.95
CA LEU A 475 -10.58 -1.56 -2.63
C LEU A 475 -11.71 -2.10 -1.74
N ASP A 476 -12.52 -1.22 -1.16
CA ASP A 476 -13.71 -1.51 -0.34
C ASP A 476 -14.97 -1.82 -1.18
N CYS A 477 -14.99 -1.47 -2.47
CA CYS A 477 -16.17 -1.67 -3.32
C CYS A 477 -16.52 -3.16 -3.56
N GLY A 478 -17.81 -3.43 -3.74
CA GLY A 478 -18.32 -4.71 -4.26
C GLY A 478 -19.02 -5.61 -3.23
N PHE A 479 -19.13 -5.18 -1.98
CA PHE A 479 -19.74 -5.94 -0.89
C PHE A 479 -21.19 -5.49 -0.63
N GLY A 480 -21.86 -6.12 0.33
CA GLY A 480 -23.24 -5.76 0.70
C GLY A 480 -23.34 -4.33 1.23
N GLY A 481 -24.50 -3.68 1.12
CA GLY A 481 -24.70 -2.38 1.76
C GLY A 481 -24.65 -2.49 3.29
N TRP A 482 -24.03 -1.51 3.96
CA TRP A 482 -23.87 -1.52 5.43
C TRP A 482 -24.94 -0.69 6.17
N VAL A 483 -25.49 0.37 5.54
CA VAL A 483 -26.66 1.12 6.04
C VAL A 483 -27.96 0.73 5.34
N GLN A 484 -27.89 0.49 4.03
CA GLN A 484 -29.04 0.18 3.18
C GLN A 484 -28.92 -1.24 2.61
N GLY A 485 -30.04 -1.84 2.20
CA GLY A 485 -30.02 -3.14 1.51
C GLY A 485 -29.33 -3.05 0.13
N GLY A 486 -28.98 -4.21 -0.45
CA GLY A 486 -28.27 -4.26 -1.73
C GLY A 486 -26.75 -4.31 -1.55
N ASN A 487 -26.03 -3.55 -2.36
CA ASN A 487 -24.56 -3.49 -2.36
C ASN A 487 -24.08 -2.11 -1.88
N ASN A 488 -22.82 -2.02 -1.47
CA ASN A 488 -22.18 -0.75 -1.12
C ASN A 488 -22.04 0.18 -2.35
N TRP A 489 -21.85 1.48 -2.07
CA TRP A 489 -22.13 2.57 -3.01
C TRP A 489 -21.31 2.53 -4.30
N CYS A 490 -20.05 2.08 -4.24
CA CYS A 490 -19.12 2.08 -5.38
C CYS A 490 -19.00 0.71 -6.07
N SER A 491 -19.89 -0.23 -5.76
CA SER A 491 -19.99 -1.53 -6.44
C SER A 491 -20.07 -1.37 -7.97
N PRO A 492 -19.49 -2.31 -8.76
CA PRO A 492 -19.02 -3.65 -8.37
C PRO A 492 -17.59 -3.68 -7.79
N TYR A 493 -17.18 -4.86 -7.31
CA TYR A 493 -15.80 -5.17 -6.89
C TYR A 493 -14.80 -4.85 -7.99
N LYS A 494 -13.71 -4.17 -7.64
CA LYS A 494 -12.64 -3.84 -8.60
C LYS A 494 -11.67 -5.00 -8.67
N GLY A 495 -11.69 -5.74 -9.79
CA GLY A 495 -10.75 -6.81 -10.08
C GLY A 495 -9.32 -6.29 -10.26
N TRP A 496 -8.32 -7.17 -10.09
CA TRP A 496 -6.92 -6.80 -10.27
C TRP A 496 -6.62 -6.34 -11.71
N ASP A 497 -7.39 -6.83 -12.69
CA ASP A 497 -7.33 -6.45 -14.11
C ASP A 497 -7.76 -4.99 -14.33
N VAL A 498 -8.80 -4.54 -13.62
CA VAL A 498 -9.26 -3.14 -13.62
C VAL A 498 -8.18 -2.25 -13.02
N VAL A 499 -7.65 -2.63 -11.85
CA VAL A 499 -6.57 -1.89 -11.16
C VAL A 499 -5.32 -1.81 -12.04
N TYR A 500 -4.89 -2.92 -12.63
CA TYR A 500 -3.71 -2.97 -13.52
C TYR A 500 -3.87 -2.08 -14.76
N SER A 501 -5.09 -2.01 -15.29
CA SER A 501 -5.40 -1.26 -16.53
C SER A 501 -5.60 0.25 -16.29
N ASN A 502 -5.70 0.69 -15.03
CA ASN A 502 -5.85 2.09 -14.66
C ASN A 502 -4.53 2.85 -14.83
N SER A 503 -4.31 3.48 -15.99
CA SER A 503 -3.06 4.16 -16.34
C SER A 503 -3.09 5.65 -15.96
N PRO A 504 -2.26 6.11 -14.99
CA PRO A 504 -2.11 7.53 -14.69
C PRO A 504 -1.64 8.36 -15.90
N ALA A 505 -0.76 7.79 -16.73
CA ALA A 505 -0.29 8.44 -17.95
C ALA A 505 -1.43 8.68 -18.96
N LEU A 506 -2.36 7.72 -19.08
CA LEU A 506 -3.54 7.86 -19.95
C LEU A 506 -4.52 8.91 -19.39
N ILE A 507 -4.77 8.89 -18.08
CA ILE A 507 -5.67 9.81 -17.39
C ILE A 507 -5.19 11.26 -17.54
N ALA A 508 -3.91 11.51 -17.29
CA ALA A 508 -3.35 12.87 -17.31
C ALA A 508 -2.94 13.36 -18.71
N GLY A 509 -2.83 12.47 -19.70
CA GLY A 509 -2.42 12.81 -21.05
C GLY A 509 -1.10 13.57 -21.10
N THR A 510 -1.12 14.78 -21.66
CA THR A 510 0.07 15.64 -21.79
C THR A 510 0.64 16.13 -20.45
N TYR A 511 -0.12 16.03 -19.36
CA TYR A 511 0.25 16.51 -18.03
C TYR A 511 0.80 15.41 -17.11
N LYS A 512 1.12 14.22 -17.64
CA LYS A 512 1.57 13.06 -16.85
C LYS A 512 2.70 13.33 -15.84
N GLU A 513 3.60 14.29 -16.13
CA GLU A 513 4.71 14.67 -15.24
C GLU A 513 4.24 15.39 -13.95
N GLN A 514 3.00 15.89 -13.92
CA GLN A 514 2.40 16.49 -12.71
C GLN A 514 1.75 15.44 -11.80
N VAL A 515 1.52 14.22 -12.30
CA VAL A 515 0.98 13.13 -11.50
C VAL A 515 2.11 12.51 -10.69
N LEU A 516 2.03 12.61 -9.36
CA LEU A 516 3.00 12.02 -8.45
C LEU A 516 2.89 10.50 -8.42
N GLY A 517 1.71 9.98 -8.73
CA GLY A 517 1.40 8.56 -8.82
C GLY A 517 -0.05 8.30 -8.41
N SER A 518 -0.28 7.15 -7.78
CA SER A 518 -1.62 6.71 -7.37
C SER A 518 -1.60 5.99 -6.04
N GLU A 519 -2.78 5.88 -5.46
CA GLU A 519 -3.00 5.20 -4.20
C GLU A 519 -4.24 4.31 -4.29
N GLY A 520 -4.11 3.07 -3.80
CA GLY A 520 -5.27 2.21 -3.57
C GLY A 520 -5.90 2.59 -2.24
N ALA A 521 -7.17 2.95 -2.23
CA ALA A 521 -7.89 3.35 -1.02
C ALA A 521 -8.63 2.16 -0.43
N LEU A 522 -8.34 1.84 0.83
CA LEU A 522 -9.10 0.87 1.61
C LEU A 522 -9.80 1.57 2.77
N TRP A 523 -11.00 2.06 2.49
CA TRP A 523 -11.97 2.49 3.50
C TRP A 523 -12.48 1.28 4.28
N THR A 524 -12.79 1.47 5.58
CA THR A 524 -12.99 0.36 6.51
C THR A 524 -14.37 0.30 7.17
N GLU A 525 -15.41 0.88 6.57
CA GLU A 525 -16.80 0.70 7.03
C GLU A 525 -17.16 -0.80 7.10
N GLN A 526 -16.57 -1.62 6.24
CA GLN A 526 -16.83 -3.06 6.12
C GLN A 526 -15.56 -3.93 6.14
N VAL A 527 -14.48 -3.44 6.73
CA VAL A 527 -13.17 -4.12 6.76
C VAL A 527 -12.57 -4.00 8.14
N ASP A 528 -11.98 -5.08 8.63
CA ASP A 528 -11.32 -5.15 9.93
C ASP A 528 -9.99 -5.93 9.82
N GLY A 529 -9.33 -6.16 10.96
CA GLY A 529 -8.08 -6.92 11.01
C GLY A 529 -8.14 -8.35 10.43
N ALA A 530 -9.33 -8.95 10.34
CA ALA A 530 -9.50 -10.30 9.78
C ALA A 530 -9.61 -10.30 8.25
N SER A 531 -10.10 -9.22 7.66
CA SER A 531 -10.41 -9.13 6.23
C SER A 531 -9.45 -8.24 5.44
N VAL A 532 -8.63 -7.42 6.11
CA VAL A 532 -7.71 -6.44 5.50
C VAL A 532 -6.77 -7.05 4.45
N ASP A 533 -6.20 -8.22 4.70
CA ASP A 533 -5.26 -8.86 3.76
C ASP A 533 -5.89 -9.16 2.41
N GLY A 534 -7.07 -9.81 2.42
CA GLY A 534 -7.77 -10.18 1.20
C GLY A 534 -8.32 -8.97 0.44
N ARG A 535 -8.63 -7.88 1.16
CA ARG A 535 -9.03 -6.62 0.51
C ARG A 535 -7.86 -5.99 -0.22
N ILE A 536 -6.66 -5.97 0.37
CA ILE A 536 -5.50 -5.32 -0.25
C ILE A 536 -4.89 -6.22 -1.33
N TRP A 537 -4.65 -7.49 -1.03
CA TRP A 537 -3.80 -8.36 -1.81
C TRP A 537 -4.58 -9.41 -2.60
N PRO A 538 -4.24 -9.66 -3.86
CA PRO A 538 -3.09 -9.12 -4.62
C PRO A 538 -3.41 -7.86 -5.45
N ARG A 539 -4.58 -7.23 -5.29
CA ARG A 539 -4.99 -6.07 -6.09
C ARG A 539 -4.03 -4.89 -6.00
N LEU A 540 -3.52 -4.59 -4.81
CA LEU A 540 -2.53 -3.52 -4.65
C LEU A 540 -1.20 -3.85 -5.34
N ALA A 541 -0.84 -5.13 -5.52
CA ALA A 541 0.32 -5.49 -6.32
C ALA A 541 0.12 -5.17 -7.81
N ALA A 542 -1.12 -5.21 -8.31
CA ALA A 542 -1.46 -4.76 -9.65
C ALA A 542 -1.15 -3.27 -9.83
N LEU A 543 -1.57 -2.46 -8.86
CA LEU A 543 -1.25 -1.03 -8.82
C LEU A 543 0.26 -0.81 -8.71
N ALA A 544 0.96 -1.64 -7.95
CA ALA A 544 2.40 -1.52 -7.77
C ALA A 544 3.19 -1.66 -9.08
N GLU A 545 2.84 -2.61 -9.95
CA GLU A 545 3.48 -2.72 -11.27
C GLU A 545 3.07 -1.60 -12.20
N ARG A 546 1.80 -1.18 -12.17
CA ARG A 546 1.34 0.00 -12.89
C ARG A 546 2.19 1.22 -12.55
N LEU A 547 2.41 1.51 -11.26
CA LEU A 547 3.16 2.70 -10.84
C LEU A 547 4.68 2.54 -10.91
N TRP A 548 5.19 1.31 -10.83
CA TRP A 548 6.61 1.06 -11.00
C TRP A 548 7.03 1.17 -12.46
N ALA A 549 6.27 0.56 -13.38
CA ALA A 549 6.69 0.35 -14.76
C ALA A 549 5.85 1.04 -15.84
N GLU A 550 4.64 1.53 -15.50
CA GLU A 550 3.66 2.11 -16.42
C GLU A 550 3.57 1.34 -17.76
N PRO A 551 3.30 0.01 -17.72
CA PRO A 551 3.41 -0.84 -18.89
C PRO A 551 2.40 -0.45 -19.97
N SER A 552 2.85 -0.47 -21.23
CA SER A 552 2.00 -0.29 -22.41
C SER A 552 1.18 -1.54 -22.76
N THR A 553 1.55 -2.69 -22.19
CA THR A 553 0.82 -3.96 -22.32
C THR A 553 -0.37 -4.01 -21.36
N GLY A 554 -1.43 -4.72 -21.77
CA GLY A 554 -2.59 -4.97 -20.91
C GLY A 554 -2.33 -6.06 -19.87
N TRP A 555 -3.25 -6.20 -18.90
CA TRP A 555 -3.12 -7.12 -17.76
C TRP A 555 -2.85 -8.57 -18.13
N LYS A 556 -3.33 -9.06 -19.29
CA LYS A 556 -3.09 -10.42 -19.77
C LYS A 556 -1.60 -10.75 -19.93
N ALA A 557 -0.79 -9.77 -20.31
CA ALA A 557 0.67 -9.96 -20.43
C ALA A 557 1.36 -10.14 -19.07
N ALA A 558 0.68 -9.76 -17.98
CA ALA A 558 1.18 -9.83 -16.61
C ALA A 558 0.51 -10.96 -15.80
N GLU A 559 -0.49 -11.65 -16.36
CA GLU A 559 -1.33 -12.63 -15.66
C GLU A 559 -0.52 -13.71 -14.94
N GLU A 560 0.38 -14.39 -15.64
CA GLU A 560 1.18 -15.46 -15.04
C GLU A 560 2.08 -14.95 -13.91
N ARG A 561 2.69 -13.77 -14.08
CA ARG A 561 3.54 -13.14 -13.05
C ARG A 561 2.72 -12.72 -11.84
N MET A 562 1.48 -12.25 -12.04
CA MET A 562 0.57 -11.89 -10.95
C MET A 562 0.19 -13.13 -10.14
N LEU A 563 -0.13 -14.25 -10.79
CA LEU A 563 -0.45 -15.51 -10.10
C LEU A 563 0.75 -15.99 -9.27
N ILE A 564 1.97 -15.91 -9.80
CA ILE A 564 3.20 -16.26 -9.07
C ILE A 564 3.43 -15.33 -7.88
N HIS A 565 3.24 -14.02 -8.05
CA HIS A 565 3.43 -13.04 -6.97
C HIS A 565 2.38 -13.19 -5.87
N ARG A 566 1.14 -13.56 -6.22
CA ARG A 566 0.10 -13.90 -5.23
C ARG A 566 0.54 -15.06 -4.33
N GLU A 567 1.08 -16.14 -4.88
CA GLU A 567 1.59 -17.26 -4.08
C GLU A 567 2.80 -16.85 -3.22
N ARG A 568 3.62 -15.92 -3.73
CA ARG A 568 4.73 -15.36 -2.95
C ARG A 568 4.24 -14.57 -1.74
N LEU A 569 3.19 -13.76 -1.88
CA LEU A 569 2.56 -13.06 -0.75
C LEU A 569 2.02 -14.05 0.29
N ILE A 570 1.40 -15.15 -0.14
CA ILE A 570 0.96 -16.22 0.78
C ILE A 570 2.13 -16.87 1.50
N GLY A 571 3.23 -17.15 0.80
CA GLY A 571 4.47 -17.65 1.41
C GLY A 571 5.07 -16.71 2.46
N MET A 572 4.71 -15.42 2.42
CA MET A 572 5.08 -14.41 3.41
C MET A 572 4.07 -14.31 4.57
N GLY A 573 3.03 -15.14 4.60
CA GLY A 573 1.98 -15.13 5.63
C GLY A 573 0.86 -14.11 5.38
N ILE A 574 0.79 -13.52 4.17
CA ILE A 574 -0.27 -12.59 3.78
C ILE A 574 -1.44 -13.39 3.20
N ALA A 575 -2.64 -13.22 3.75
CA ALA A 575 -3.85 -13.91 3.29
C ALA A 575 -4.42 -13.29 2.00
N ALA A 576 -3.65 -13.30 0.93
CA ALA A 576 -4.03 -12.74 -0.37
C ALA A 576 -5.19 -13.52 -1.03
N GLU A 577 -6.14 -12.79 -1.62
CA GLU A 577 -7.29 -13.36 -2.31
C GLU A 577 -6.88 -14.32 -3.43
N ALA A 578 -7.71 -15.33 -3.65
CA ALA A 578 -7.50 -16.27 -4.74
C ALA A 578 -7.95 -15.65 -6.06
N LEU A 579 -7.06 -15.61 -7.05
CA LEU A 579 -7.38 -15.08 -8.38
C LEU A 579 -7.97 -16.14 -9.30
N GLN A 580 -7.41 -17.35 -9.28
CA GLN A 580 -7.74 -18.45 -10.18
C GLN A 580 -7.54 -19.80 -9.48
N PRO A 581 -8.09 -20.90 -10.03
CA PRO A 581 -7.68 -22.23 -9.61
C PRO A 581 -6.16 -22.40 -9.72
N GLN A 582 -5.53 -23.01 -8.73
CA GLN A 582 -4.08 -23.31 -8.74
C GLN A 582 -3.67 -24.16 -9.95
N TRP A 583 -4.62 -24.88 -10.56
CA TRP A 583 -4.40 -25.59 -11.81
C TRP A 583 -3.96 -24.65 -12.95
N CYS A 584 -4.50 -23.44 -13.05
CA CYS A 584 -4.12 -22.47 -14.08
C CYS A 584 -2.65 -22.04 -13.94
N LEU A 585 -2.21 -21.74 -12.71
CA LEU A 585 -0.80 -21.44 -12.41
C LEU A 585 0.15 -22.59 -12.80
N GLN A 586 -0.32 -23.84 -12.79
CA GLN A 586 0.50 -25.01 -13.14
C GLN A 586 0.40 -25.40 -14.62
N ASN A 587 -0.52 -24.81 -15.39
CA ASN A 587 -0.80 -25.14 -16.79
C ASN A 587 -1.03 -23.82 -17.54
N GLU A 588 0.04 -23.03 -17.64
CA GLU A 588 0.01 -21.68 -18.21
C GLU A 588 -0.54 -21.71 -19.64
N GLY A 589 -1.42 -20.76 -19.97
CA GLY A 589 -2.12 -20.70 -21.26
C GLY A 589 -3.37 -21.58 -21.40
N ASP A 590 -3.64 -22.51 -20.48
CA ASP A 590 -4.82 -23.41 -20.56
C ASP A 590 -6.08 -22.85 -19.85
N CYS A 591 -6.00 -21.66 -19.26
CA CYS A 591 -7.13 -20.94 -18.68
C CYS A 591 -7.48 -19.66 -19.47
N PRO A 592 -7.68 -19.72 -20.81
CA PRO A 592 -7.93 -18.52 -21.59
C PRO A 592 -9.28 -17.91 -21.20
N ALA A 593 -9.33 -16.59 -21.07
CA ALA A 593 -10.59 -15.87 -21.07
C ALA A 593 -11.35 -16.24 -22.37
N PRO A 594 -12.62 -16.67 -22.31
CA PRO A 594 -13.40 -16.89 -23.52
C PRO A 594 -13.40 -15.58 -24.29
N GLY A 595 -12.90 -15.61 -25.53
CA GLY A 595 -12.88 -14.45 -26.40
C GLY A 595 -14.29 -13.91 -26.52
N ARG A 596 -14.65 -12.90 -25.72
CA ARG A 596 -15.84 -12.10 -25.99
C ARG A 596 -15.51 -11.35 -27.27
N ALA A 597 -16.05 -11.85 -28.37
CA ALA A 597 -16.52 -11.03 -29.45
C ALA A 597 -17.48 -9.96 -28.85
N LEU A 598 -16.90 -8.87 -28.37
CA LEU A 598 -17.54 -7.57 -28.19
C LEU A 598 -16.78 -6.57 -29.04
N GLU A 599 -16.45 -6.96 -30.28
CA GLU A 599 -16.49 -5.99 -31.37
C GLU A 599 -17.96 -5.70 -31.66
N SER A 600 -18.31 -4.41 -31.71
CA SER A 600 -19.56 -3.86 -32.27
C SER A 600 -20.87 -3.90 -31.44
N ALA A 601 -20.92 -3.25 -30.27
CA ALA A 601 -22.22 -2.78 -29.73
C ALA A 601 -22.14 -1.58 -28.76
N ALA A 602 -21.30 -0.58 -29.01
CA ALA A 602 -21.41 0.72 -28.31
C ALA A 602 -20.74 1.87 -29.09
N VAL A 603 -20.99 1.94 -30.40
CA VAL A 603 -20.89 3.22 -31.14
C VAL A 603 -22.21 3.37 -31.89
N LYS A 604 -23.23 3.80 -31.17
CA LYS A 604 -24.44 4.42 -31.73
C LYS A 604 -25.21 5.12 -30.61
N ARG A 605 -25.26 6.46 -30.72
CA ARG A 605 -26.15 7.44 -30.03
C ARG A 605 -25.67 7.84 -28.62
N VAL A 606 -25.52 9.11 -28.26
CA VAL A 606 -25.79 10.44 -28.86
C VAL A 606 -24.59 11.33 -28.58
#